data_AF-A0A141RCL9-F1
#
_entry.id   AF-A0A141RCL9-F1
#
_cell.length_a   1.000
_cell.length_b   1.000
_cell.length_c   1.000
_cell.angle_alpha   90.00
_cell.angle_beta   90.00
_cell.angle_gamma   90.00
#
_symmetry.space_group_name_H-M   'P 1'
#
loop_
_entity.id
_entity.type
_entity.pdbx_description
1 polymer ?
#
loop_
_entity_poly.entity_id
_entity_poly.type
_entity_poly.pdbx_seq_one_letter_code
_entity_poly.pdbx_strand_id
1 'polypeptide(L)'
;MLNTLPDLHRSFAEQLKLKLQSDSRIHALLAGGSFIHGGVDQYSDLDFVVVVDPLYYDEIMAQRMAFAGTLGHLLHAFTGEHVGEPRLLICLFGPQLLHVDLKFITLDMLTQRVEEPAV
;
A
#
# COMPACT_ATOMS: atom_id res chain seq x y z
N MET A 1 16.78 -0.59 4.71
CA MET A 1 15.91 -1.74 4.38
C MET A 1 15.48 -1.78 2.92
N LEU A 2 15.27 -0.64 2.24
CA LEU A 2 14.96 -0.66 0.80
C LEU A 2 16.10 -1.22 -0.07
N ASN A 3 17.36 -1.12 0.37
CA ASN A 3 18.57 -1.53 -0.37
C ASN A 3 18.64 -2.99 -0.81
N THR A 4 17.82 -3.88 -0.28
CA THR A 4 17.76 -5.29 -0.67
C THR A 4 16.63 -5.61 -1.65
N LEU A 5 15.75 -4.65 -1.96
CA LEU A 5 14.66 -4.86 -2.90
C LEU A 5 15.13 -4.84 -4.35
N PRO A 6 14.45 -5.59 -5.24
CA PRO A 6 14.53 -5.37 -6.68
C PRO A 6 14.23 -3.91 -7.04
N ASP A 7 14.83 -3.43 -8.12
CA ASP A 7 14.75 -2.03 -8.52
C ASP A 7 13.30 -1.56 -8.75
N LEU A 8 12.46 -2.39 -9.38
CA LEU A 8 11.05 -2.08 -9.61
C LEU A 8 10.30 -1.82 -8.29
N HIS A 9 10.43 -2.75 -7.34
CA HIS A 9 9.79 -2.67 -6.03
C HIS A 9 10.25 -1.45 -5.24
N ARG A 10 11.56 -1.19 -5.23
CA ARG A 10 12.13 -0.03 -4.57
C ARG A 10 11.63 1.27 -5.19
N SER A 11 11.70 1.40 -6.50
CA SER A 11 11.28 2.62 -7.19
C SER A 11 9.80 2.91 -6.94
N PHE A 12 8.95 1.89 -6.96
CA PHE A 12 7.55 2.03 -6.62
C PHE A 12 7.36 2.47 -5.15
N ALA A 13 8.03 1.80 -4.20
CA ALA A 13 7.93 2.13 -2.78
C ALA A 13 8.38 3.56 -2.46
N GLU A 14 9.48 4.04 -3.06
CA GLU A 14 9.96 5.41 -2.89
C GLU A 14 8.98 6.43 -3.49
N GLN A 15 8.42 6.15 -4.67
CA GLN A 15 7.41 7.02 -5.29
C GLN A 15 6.14 7.09 -4.43
N LEU A 16 5.66 5.95 -3.94
CA LEU A 16 4.50 5.86 -3.05
C LEU A 16 4.74 6.68 -1.77
N LYS A 17 5.91 6.49 -1.14
CA LYS A 17 6.31 7.22 0.06
C LYS A 17 6.32 8.73 -0.19
N LEU A 18 6.98 9.21 -1.25
CA LEU A 18 7.03 10.64 -1.57
C LEU A 18 5.63 11.22 -1.77
N LYS A 19 4.75 10.49 -2.44
CA LYS A 19 3.38 10.94 -2.70
C LYS A 19 2.58 11.05 -1.41
N LEU A 20 2.64 10.03 -0.55
CA LEU A 20 1.93 10.02 0.73
C LEU A 20 2.51 11.03 1.72
N GLN A 21 3.82 11.26 1.71
CA GLN A 21 4.46 12.31 2.53
C GLN A 21 3.98 13.72 2.18
N SER A 22 3.52 13.95 0.94
CA SER A 22 2.97 15.23 0.50
C SER A 22 1.47 15.40 0.80
N ASP A 23 0.79 14.35 1.25
CA ASP A 23 -0.65 14.34 1.52
C ASP A 23 -0.91 14.49 3.01
N SER A 24 -1.37 15.67 3.44
CA SER A 24 -1.63 15.98 4.86
C SER A 24 -2.72 15.11 5.50
N ARG A 25 -3.49 14.36 4.70
CA ARG A 25 -4.52 13.43 5.17
C ARG A 25 -3.93 12.11 5.65
N ILE A 26 -2.65 11.85 5.37
CA ILE A 26 -1.97 10.59 5.66
C ILE A 26 -1.02 10.77 6.84
N HIS A 27 -1.16 9.93 7.87
CA HIS A 27 -0.33 9.98 9.07
C HIS A 27 0.94 9.14 8.93
N ALA A 28 0.83 7.95 8.33
CA ALA A 28 1.95 7.03 8.20
C ALA A 28 1.75 6.09 7.02
N LEU A 29 2.87 5.58 6.52
CA LEU A 29 2.94 4.44 5.61
C LEU A 29 3.74 3.35 6.31
N LEU A 30 3.17 2.16 6.40
CA LEU A 30 3.82 1.00 7.00
C LEU A 30 3.97 -0.09 5.94
N ALA A 31 5.05 -0.88 6.02
CA ALA A 31 5.25 -2.04 5.17
C ALA A 31 4.85 -3.33 5.89
N GLY A 32 4.21 -4.25 5.18
CA GLY A 32 3.72 -5.56 5.62
C GLY A 32 4.40 -6.74 4.90
N GLY A 33 3.99 -7.96 5.23
CA GLY A 33 4.25 -9.15 4.41
C GLY A 33 5.73 -9.48 4.18
N SER A 34 6.07 -9.88 2.94
CA SER A 34 7.41 -10.36 2.57
C SER A 34 8.52 -9.34 2.83
N PHE A 35 8.15 -8.05 2.89
CA PHE A 35 9.03 -6.93 3.21
C PHE A 35 9.61 -7.02 4.62
N ILE A 36 8.85 -7.56 5.58
CA ILE A 36 9.25 -7.69 6.99
C ILE A 36 10.06 -8.98 7.21
N HIS A 37 9.73 -10.04 6.47
CA HIS A 37 10.35 -11.36 6.63
C HIS A 37 11.70 -11.52 5.91
N GLY A 38 12.17 -10.50 5.18
CA GLY A 38 13.55 -10.42 4.67
C GLY A 38 13.83 -11.22 3.40
N GLY A 39 12.82 -11.48 2.56
CA GLY A 39 12.94 -12.36 1.39
C GLY A 39 12.31 -11.82 0.09
N VAL A 40 12.11 -10.51 -0.02
CA VAL A 40 11.49 -9.92 -1.22
C VAL A 40 12.37 -10.16 -2.45
N ASP A 41 11.79 -10.78 -3.46
CA ASP A 41 12.38 -10.97 -4.78
C ASP A 41 11.51 -10.33 -5.88
N GLN A 42 11.90 -10.55 -7.15
CA GLN A 42 11.22 -9.96 -8.30
C GLN A 42 9.77 -10.44 -8.50
N TYR A 43 9.37 -11.54 -7.86
CA TYR A 43 8.03 -12.13 -7.97
C TYR A 43 7.15 -11.83 -6.75
N SER A 44 7.73 -11.17 -5.75
CA SER A 44 7.05 -10.85 -4.51
C SER A 44 6.09 -9.69 -4.69
N ASP A 45 5.00 -9.71 -3.93
CA ASP A 45 4.07 -8.60 -3.84
C ASP A 45 4.61 -7.51 -2.90
N LEU A 46 4.04 -6.30 -3.00
CA LEU A 46 4.29 -5.23 -2.04
C LEU A 46 3.05 -4.96 -1.19
N ASP A 47 3.16 -5.24 0.10
CA ASP A 47 2.09 -5.00 1.08
C ASP A 47 2.32 -3.69 1.83
N PHE A 48 1.39 -2.75 1.70
CA PHE A 48 1.43 -1.49 2.43
C PHE A 48 0.16 -1.23 3.23
N VAL A 49 0.35 -0.66 4.41
CA VAL A 49 -0.73 -0.13 5.24
C VAL A 49 -0.62 1.39 5.25
N VAL A 50 -1.63 2.05 4.70
CA VAL A 50 -1.76 3.50 4.66
C VAL A 50 -2.61 3.93 5.85
N VAL A 51 -1.98 4.61 6.80
CA VAL A 51 -2.66 5.15 7.99
C VAL A 51 -3.17 6.54 7.67
N VAL A 52 -4.49 6.67 7.61
CA VAL A 52 -5.23 7.88 7.23
C VAL A 52 -5.72 8.57 8.50
N ASP A 53 -5.74 9.90 8.46
CA ASP A 53 -6.44 10.72 9.46
C ASP A 53 -7.93 10.36 9.47
N PRO A 54 -8.53 10.06 10.64
CA PRO A 54 -9.94 9.69 10.74
C PRO A 54 -10.91 10.67 10.09
N LEU A 55 -10.59 11.98 10.07
CA LEU A 55 -11.43 13.01 9.46
C LEU A 55 -11.61 12.83 7.94
N TYR A 56 -10.62 12.23 7.28
CA TYR A 56 -10.57 12.08 5.82
C TYR A 56 -10.74 10.63 5.37
N TYR A 57 -10.96 9.70 6.30
CA TYR A 57 -10.97 8.27 5.99
C TYR A 57 -12.01 7.90 4.92
N ASP A 58 -13.25 8.36 5.05
CA ASP A 58 -14.32 8.08 4.09
C ASP A 58 -14.03 8.67 2.71
N GLU A 59 -13.43 9.86 2.66
CA GLU A 59 -13.01 10.51 1.42
C GLU A 59 -11.91 9.70 0.71
N ILE A 60 -10.86 9.32 1.45
CA ILE A 60 -9.77 8.50 0.93
C ILE A 60 -10.31 7.14 0.47
N MET A 61 -11.18 6.52 1.25
CA MET A 61 -11.82 5.27 0.87
C MET A 61 -12.59 5.43 -0.44
N ALA A 62 -13.39 6.48 -0.61
CA ALA A 62 -14.11 6.74 -1.87
C ALA A 62 -13.16 6.98 -3.06
N GLN A 63 -12.00 7.58 -2.83
CA GLN A 63 -11.04 7.98 -3.88
C GLN A 63 -9.91 6.96 -4.12
N ARG A 64 -9.81 5.87 -3.33
CA ARG A 64 -8.64 4.98 -3.31
C ARG A 64 -8.22 4.40 -4.66
N MET A 65 -9.18 4.08 -5.53
CA MET A 65 -8.89 3.60 -6.90
C MET A 65 -8.28 4.71 -7.76
N ALA A 66 -8.83 5.92 -7.70
CA ALA A 66 -8.28 7.07 -8.40
C ALA A 66 -6.88 7.41 -7.88
N PHE A 67 -6.68 7.36 -6.56
CA PHE A 67 -5.37 7.51 -5.92
C PHE A 67 -4.35 6.50 -6.45
N ALA A 68 -4.69 5.20 -6.48
CA ALA A 68 -3.80 4.16 -6.99
C ALA A 68 -3.40 4.39 -8.45
N GLY A 69 -4.32 4.88 -9.29
CA GLY A 69 -4.04 5.26 -10.68
C GLY A 69 -3.00 6.37 -10.83
N THR A 70 -2.71 7.11 -9.76
CA THR A 70 -1.68 8.15 -9.76
C THR A 70 -0.30 7.67 -9.30
N LEU A 71 -0.17 6.40 -8.88
CA LEU A 71 1.09 5.81 -8.40
C LEU A 71 1.94 5.23 -9.53
N GLY A 72 1.40 5.08 -10.73
CA GLY A 72 2.10 4.51 -11.87
C GLY A 72 1.13 4.13 -12.98
N HIS A 73 1.56 3.25 -13.88
CA HIS A 73 0.69 2.71 -14.92
C HIS A 73 -0.16 1.57 -14.35
N LEU A 74 -1.28 1.93 -13.73
CA LEU A 74 -2.24 0.98 -13.18
C LEU A 74 -2.95 0.23 -14.31
N LEU A 75 -2.77 -1.09 -14.37
CA LEU A 75 -3.46 -1.95 -15.33
C LEU A 75 -4.86 -2.34 -14.83
N HIS A 76 -4.94 -2.69 -13.54
CA HIS A 76 -6.19 -3.08 -12.90
C HIS A 76 -6.13 -2.87 -11.39
N ALA A 77 -7.28 -2.61 -10.76
CA ALA A 77 -7.40 -2.63 -9.30
C ALA A 77 -8.80 -3.09 -8.88
N PHE A 78 -8.88 -3.79 -7.75
CA PHE A 78 -10.14 -4.25 -7.17
C PHE A 78 -10.04 -4.34 -5.65
N THR A 79 -11.20 -4.43 -5.00
CA THR A 79 -11.31 -4.43 -3.54
C THR A 79 -11.15 -5.85 -2.98
N GLY A 80 -10.65 -5.94 -1.74
CA GLY A 80 -10.55 -7.18 -0.98
C GLY A 80 -11.88 -7.73 -0.45
N GLU A 81 -13.03 -7.33 -1.00
CA GLU A 81 -14.35 -7.75 -0.51
C GLU A 81 -14.54 -9.28 -0.56
N HIS A 82 -13.95 -9.93 -1.56
CA HIS A 82 -13.98 -11.38 -1.73
C HIS A 82 -13.24 -12.17 -0.63
N VAL A 83 -12.33 -11.51 0.11
CA VAL A 83 -11.67 -12.06 1.30
C VAL A 83 -12.16 -11.42 2.61
N GLY A 84 -13.23 -10.63 2.56
CA GLY A 84 -13.79 -9.95 3.72
C GLY A 84 -13.02 -8.71 4.20
N GLU A 85 -12.12 -8.16 3.37
CA GLU A 85 -11.33 -6.97 3.69
C GLU A 85 -11.62 -5.82 2.70
N PRO A 86 -12.73 -5.07 2.87
CA PRO A 86 -13.12 -4.00 1.94
C PRO A 86 -12.15 -2.80 1.93
N ARG A 87 -11.29 -2.71 2.95
CA ARG A 87 -10.25 -1.67 3.10
C ARG A 87 -9.00 -1.96 2.28
N LEU A 88 -8.84 -3.20 1.83
CA LEU A 88 -7.76 -3.61 0.96
C LEU A 88 -8.10 -3.26 -0.49
N LEU A 89 -7.16 -2.60 -1.15
CA LEU A 89 -7.15 -2.36 -2.58
C LEU A 89 -5.98 -3.13 -3.19
N ILE A 90 -6.31 -4.09 -4.03
CA ILE A 90 -5.37 -4.97 -4.72
C ILE A 90 -5.10 -4.37 -6.09
N CYS A 91 -3.84 -4.03 -6.37
CA CYS A 91 -3.46 -3.28 -7.56
C CYS A 91 -2.44 -4.04 -8.41
N LEU A 92 -2.62 -4.03 -9.73
CA LEU A 92 -1.66 -4.54 -10.69
C LEU A 92 -1.14 -3.40 -11.56
N PHE A 93 0.18 -3.15 -11.50
CA PHE A 93 0.86 -2.13 -12.29
C PHE A 93 1.67 -2.75 -13.44
N GLY A 94 1.90 -1.97 -14.51
CA GLY A 94 2.71 -2.33 -15.66
C GLY A 94 3.72 -1.24 -16.05
N PRO A 95 4.51 -1.41 -17.14
CA PRO A 95 4.49 -2.53 -18.09
C PRO A 95 5.18 -3.81 -17.60
N GLN A 96 6.12 -3.71 -16.64
CA GLN A 96 6.57 -4.87 -15.86
C GLN A 96 5.56 -5.10 -14.75
N LEU A 97 5.07 -6.34 -14.61
CA LEU A 97 4.01 -6.64 -13.65
C LEU A 97 4.51 -6.44 -12.22
N LEU A 98 3.80 -5.61 -11.48
CA LEU A 98 4.00 -5.42 -10.05
C LEU A 98 2.65 -5.47 -9.35
N HIS A 99 2.53 -6.40 -8.42
CA HIS A 99 1.36 -6.56 -7.58
C HIS A 99 1.58 -5.80 -6.26
N VAL A 100 0.61 -4.96 -5.91
CA VAL A 100 0.69 -4.07 -4.75
C VAL A 100 -0.63 -4.07 -4.01
N ASP A 101 -0.56 -4.41 -2.73
CA ASP A 101 -1.67 -4.39 -1.81
C ASP A 101 -1.62 -3.12 -0.97
N LEU A 102 -2.67 -2.30 -1.07
CA LEU A 102 -2.83 -1.07 -0.31
C LEU A 102 -4.00 -1.22 0.66
N LYS A 103 -3.71 -1.34 1.95
CA LYS A 103 -4.72 -1.38 3.01
C LYS A 103 -4.86 -0.01 3.67
N PHE A 104 -6.04 0.57 3.61
CA PHE A 104 -6.32 1.88 4.21
C PHE A 104 -6.95 1.71 5.60
N ILE A 105 -6.37 2.33 6.62
CA ILE A 105 -6.87 2.25 8.00
C ILE A 105 -6.71 3.58 8.70
N THR A 106 -7.39 3.76 9.82
CA THR A 106 -7.11 4.82 10.79
C THR A 106 -6.20 4.31 11.91
N LEU A 107 -5.65 5.21 12.73
CA LEU A 107 -4.73 4.83 13.81
C LEU A 107 -5.38 3.93 14.87
N ASP A 108 -6.67 4.11 15.16
CA ASP A 108 -7.44 3.27 16.10
C ASP A 108 -7.62 1.83 15.59
N MET A 109 -7.70 1.64 14.27
CA MET A 109 -7.80 0.33 13.64
C MET A 109 -6.50 -0.48 13.70
N LEU A 110 -5.35 0.15 13.99
CA LEU A 110 -4.09 -0.58 14.26
C LEU A 110 -4.13 -1.41 15.55
N THR A 111 -5.17 -1.31 16.38
CA THR A 111 -5.29 -2.16 17.58
C THR A 111 -5.65 -3.62 17.25
N GLN A 112 -6.16 -3.89 16.04
CA GLN A 112 -6.43 -5.24 15.54
C GLN A 112 -5.41 -5.59 14.45
N ARG A 113 -4.29 -6.21 14.83
CA ARG A 113 -3.18 -6.56 13.92
C ARG A 113 -3.16 -8.06 13.63
N VAL A 114 -2.87 -8.40 12.38
CA VAL A 114 -2.52 -9.77 11.98
C VAL A 114 -1.00 -9.98 12.06
N GLU A 115 -0.21 -8.92 11.80
CA GLU A 115 1.26 -8.93 11.81
C GLU A 115 1.81 -7.61 12.41
N GLU A 116 3.08 -7.61 12.84
CA GLU A 116 3.77 -6.40 13.31
C GLU A 116 4.44 -5.67 12.15
N PRO A 117 3.97 -4.45 11.77
CA PRO A 117 4.50 -3.72 10.62
C PRO A 117 5.88 -3.11 10.87
N ALA A 118 6.67 -2.95 9.80
CA ALA A 118 7.93 -2.20 9.83
C ALA A 118 7.72 -0.73 9.46
N VAL A 119 8.43 0.18 10.16
CA VAL A 119 8.42 1.65 9.96
C VAL A 119 9.63 2.09 9.16
#